data_AF-A0A6P1ZP09-F1
#
_entry.id   AF-A0A6P1ZP09-F1
#
_cell.length_a   1.000
_cell.length_b   1.000
_cell.length_c   1.000
_cell.angle_alpha   90.00
_cell.angle_beta   90.00
_cell.angle_gamma   90.00
#
_symmetry.space_group_name_H-M   'P 1'
#
loop_
_entity.id
_entity.type
_entity.pdbx_description
1 polymer ?
#
loop_
_entity_poly.entity_id
_entity_poly.type
_entity_poly.pdbx_seq_one_letter_code
_entity_poly.pdbx_strand_id
1 'polypeptide(L)'
;MITLYSQFNTDVSVLSSFDFCNCKSNNPKASHWSERSSSTMQIFSIIAVLVALLAVVFAFQNAVTISVTFFDLNFEASLAIVLILTVGIGILIGLLVSIPSVIQRNLRISKYKGKIVELENESNEQLETITHQRQRIENLEKHLNLKDNQ
;
A
#
# COMPACT_ATOMS: atom_id res chain seq x y z
N MET A 1 -9.69 -24.45 -24.75
CA MET A 1 -10.03 -23.10 -24.22
C MET A 1 -10.28 -23.12 -22.69
N ILE A 2 -9.50 -23.92 -21.95
CA ILE A 2 -9.51 -23.96 -20.47
C ILE A 2 -8.06 -23.83 -19.94
N THR A 3 -7.08 -24.17 -20.76
CA THR A 3 -5.65 -24.15 -20.40
C THR A 3 -5.00 -22.76 -20.38
N LEU A 4 -5.61 -21.72 -20.96
CA LEU A 4 -5.03 -20.36 -20.95
C LEU A 4 -5.46 -19.51 -19.74
N TYR A 5 -6.40 -20.00 -18.91
CA TYR A 5 -6.83 -19.29 -17.70
C TYR A 5 -5.88 -19.52 -16.51
N SER A 6 -5.08 -20.59 -16.55
CA SER A 6 -4.13 -20.94 -15.49
C SER A 6 -2.81 -20.18 -15.56
N GLN A 7 -2.44 -19.62 -16.71
CA GLN A 7 -1.12 -18.99 -16.91
C GLN A 7 -1.11 -17.50 -16.53
N PHE A 8 -2.27 -16.83 -16.52
CA PHE A 8 -2.35 -15.40 -16.17
C PHE A 8 -2.31 -15.16 -14.65
N ASN A 9 -2.45 -16.22 -13.85
CA ASN A 9 -2.48 -16.13 -12.39
C ASN A 9 -1.09 -16.32 -11.74
N THR A 10 -0.03 -16.55 -12.53
CA THR A 10 1.32 -16.80 -12.01
C THR A 10 2.26 -15.59 -12.02
N ASP A 11 1.92 -14.51 -12.74
CA ASP A 11 2.81 -13.34 -12.83
C ASP A 11 2.58 -12.25 -11.77
N VAL A 12 1.48 -12.32 -11.01
CA VAL A 12 1.27 -11.42 -9.85
C VAL A 12 2.15 -11.82 -8.65
N SER A 13 2.62 -13.07 -8.62
CA SER A 13 3.49 -13.61 -7.58
C SER A 13 4.98 -13.27 -7.75
N VAL A 14 5.42 -12.68 -8.88
CA VAL A 14 6.85 -12.40 -9.10
C VAL A 14 7.26 -10.99 -8.63
N LEU A 15 6.30 -10.13 -8.30
CA LEU A 15 6.54 -8.84 -7.65
C LEU A 15 6.55 -8.90 -6.12
N SER A 16 6.51 -10.10 -5.52
CA SER A 16 6.65 -10.30 -4.07
C SER A 16 8.11 -10.39 -3.59
N SER A 17 9.10 -10.21 -4.47
CA SER A 17 10.52 -10.08 -4.10
C SER A 17 10.90 -8.67 -3.64
N PHE A 18 9.93 -7.78 -3.40
CA PHE A 18 10.16 -6.62 -2.57
C PHE A 18 10.29 -7.09 -1.12
N ASP A 19 11.54 -7.26 -0.70
CA ASP A 19 11.99 -7.58 0.65
C ASP A 19 11.03 -7.04 1.71
N PHE A 20 10.20 -7.96 2.21
CA PHE A 20 9.43 -7.77 3.42
C PHE A 20 10.46 -7.71 4.55
N CYS A 21 10.91 -6.49 4.88
CA CYS A 21 11.80 -6.27 6.01
C CYS A 21 11.10 -6.83 7.25
N ASN A 22 11.60 -7.97 7.73
CA ASN A 22 11.10 -8.72 8.88
C ASN A 22 11.43 -7.94 10.16
N CYS A 23 10.76 -6.81 10.38
CA CYS A 23 10.74 -6.15 11.68
C CYS A 23 9.70 -6.88 12.53
N LYS A 24 10.18 -7.89 13.28
CA LYS A 24 9.44 -8.48 14.39
C LYS A 24 9.18 -7.38 15.42
N SER A 25 7.99 -6.78 15.36
CA SER A 25 7.50 -5.79 16.32
C SER A 25 7.02 -6.53 17.57
N ASN A 26 7.82 -6.51 18.63
CA ASN A 26 7.43 -6.96 19.96
C ASN A 26 6.70 -5.80 20.66
N ASN A 27 5.42 -5.60 20.37
CA ASN A 27 4.60 -4.61 21.07
C ASN A 27 3.25 -5.24 21.49
N PRO A 28 2.99 -5.52 22.79
CA PRO A 28 1.83 -6.29 23.25
C PRO A 28 0.51 -5.48 23.38
N LYS A 29 0.36 -4.34 22.69
CA LYS A 29 -0.85 -3.51 22.73
C LYS A 29 -1.37 -3.15 21.35
N ALA A 30 -1.67 -4.15 20.52
CA ALA A 30 -2.42 -3.98 19.28
C ALA A 30 -3.89 -4.33 19.50
N SER A 31 -4.61 -3.51 20.28
CA SER A 31 -6.05 -3.67 20.43
C SER A 31 -6.78 -2.83 19.38
N HIS A 32 -7.43 -3.57 18.47
CA HIS A 32 -8.59 -3.17 17.69
C HIS A 32 -8.42 -2.00 16.72
N TRP A 33 -7.88 -2.28 15.53
CA TRP A 33 -8.14 -1.45 14.35
C TRP A 33 -9.32 -2.05 13.60
N SER A 34 -10.47 -1.37 13.63
CA SER A 34 -11.59 -1.73 12.76
C SER A 34 -11.14 -1.55 11.32
N GLU A 35 -11.18 -2.64 10.56
CA GLU A 35 -11.02 -2.67 9.11
C GLU A 35 -12.08 -1.72 8.50
N ARG A 36 -11.76 -0.43 8.33
CA ARG A 36 -12.64 0.50 7.64
C ARG A 36 -12.55 0.14 6.16
N SER A 37 -13.36 -0.86 5.78
CA SER A 37 -13.64 -1.23 4.40
C SER A 37 -14.02 0.05 3.65
N SER A 38 -13.07 0.55 2.87
CA SER A 38 -13.22 1.77 2.09
C SER A 38 -14.15 1.45 0.94
N SER A 39 -15.45 1.66 1.13
CA SER A 39 -16.51 1.38 0.14
C SER A 39 -16.20 2.01 -1.22
N THR A 40 -15.41 3.08 -1.26
CA THR A 40 -14.91 3.72 -2.47
C THR A 40 -14.09 2.79 -3.37
N MET A 41 -13.25 1.89 -2.82
CA MET A 41 -12.45 0.98 -3.65
C MET A 41 -13.30 -0.06 -4.39
N GLN A 42 -14.40 -0.52 -3.78
CA GLN A 42 -15.32 -1.47 -4.40
C GLN A 42 -16.15 -0.81 -5.51
N ILE A 43 -16.58 0.44 -5.30
CA ILE A 43 -17.36 1.20 -6.29
C ILE A 43 -16.57 1.39 -7.58
N PHE A 44 -15.27 1.73 -7.51
CA PHE A 44 -14.43 1.88 -8.70
C PHE A 44 -14.30 0.57 -9.49
N SER A 45 -14.13 -0.57 -8.82
CA SER A 45 -14.07 -1.87 -9.49
C SER A 45 -15.39 -2.21 -10.19
N ILE A 46 -16.53 -1.93 -9.56
CA ILE A 46 -17.85 -2.17 -10.15
C ILE A 46 -18.05 -1.30 -11.40
N ILE A 47 -17.70 -0.01 -11.33
CA ILE A 47 -17.80 0.90 -12.48
C ILE A 47 -16.87 0.45 -13.61
N ALA A 48 -15.63 0.04 -13.30
CA ALA A 48 -14.68 -0.43 -14.30
C ALA A 48 -15.20 -1.67 -15.05
N VAL A 49 -15.79 -2.64 -14.34
CA VAL A 49 -16.38 -3.83 -14.95
C VAL A 49 -17.58 -3.46 -15.83
N LEU A 50 -18.45 -2.56 -15.37
CA LEU A 50 -19.59 -2.08 -16.19
C LEU A 50 -19.12 -1.41 -17.49
N VAL A 51 -18.11 -0.53 -17.40
CA VAL A 51 -17.53 0.14 -18.57
C VAL A 51 -16.89 -0.87 -19.53
N ALA A 52 -16.19 -1.88 -19.02
CA ALA A 52 -15.59 -2.93 -19.83
C ALA A 52 -16.67 -3.75 -20.58
N LEU A 53 -17.76 -4.13 -19.91
CA LEU A 53 -18.88 -4.83 -20.54
C LEU A 53 -19.55 -3.98 -21.62
N LEU A 54 -19.81 -2.70 -21.34
CA LEU A 54 -20.38 -1.77 -22.32
C LEU A 54 -19.46 -1.63 -23.54
N ALA A 55 -18.14 -1.57 -23.36
CA ALA A 55 -17.18 -1.48 -24.45
C ALA A 55 -17.21 -2.75 -25.35
N VAL A 56 -17.29 -3.95 -24.75
CA VAL A 56 -17.40 -5.20 -25.50
C VAL A 56 -18.71 -5.25 -26.29
N VAL A 57 -19.82 -4.90 -25.65
CA VAL A 57 -21.15 -4.87 -26.29
C VAL A 57 -21.19 -3.83 -27.42
N PHE A 58 -20.59 -2.66 -27.21
CA PHE A 58 -20.47 -1.60 -28.21
C PHE A 58 -19.63 -2.04 -29.41
N ALA A 59 -18.51 -2.75 -29.16
CA ALA A 59 -17.67 -3.32 -30.20
C ALA A 59 -18.40 -4.39 -31.03
N PHE A 60 -19.19 -5.24 -30.36
CA PHE A 60 -19.92 -6.33 -31.01
C PHE A 60 -21.10 -5.82 -31.84
N GLN A 61 -21.86 -4.84 -31.33
CA GLN A 61 -23.00 -4.26 -32.04
C GLN A 61 -22.59 -3.36 -33.21
N ASN A 62 -21.45 -2.68 -33.11
CA ASN A 62 -20.96 -1.74 -34.12
C ASN A 62 -19.71 -2.29 -34.81
N ALA A 63 -19.79 -3.51 -35.33
CA ALA A 63 -18.76 -4.16 -36.13
C ALA A 63 -18.61 -3.53 -37.53
N VAL A 64 -18.71 -2.19 -37.61
CA VAL A 64 -18.48 -1.40 -38.81
C VAL A 64 -16.97 -1.17 -38.93
N THR A 65 -16.45 -1.36 -40.14
CA THR A 65 -15.08 -1.02 -40.48
C THR A 65 -14.94 0.50 -40.46
N ILE A 66 -14.08 1.01 -39.60
CA ILE A 66 -13.77 2.44 -39.52
C ILE A 66 -12.43 2.64 -40.22
N SER A 67 -12.43 3.50 -41.22
CA SER A 67 -11.20 3.97 -41.85
C SER A 67 -10.47 4.86 -40.84
N VAL A 68 -9.38 4.37 -40.29
CA VAL A 68 -8.52 5.14 -39.40
C VAL A 68 -7.33 5.61 -40.23
N THR A 69 -7.27 6.92 -40.49
CA THR A 69 -6.13 7.54 -41.18
C THR A 69 -5.11 7.95 -40.13
N PHE A 70 -3.94 7.30 -40.12
CA PHE A 70 -2.84 7.64 -39.22
C PHE A 70 -1.67 8.17 -40.04
N PHE A 71 -1.34 9.46 -39.86
CA PHE A 71 -0.35 10.21 -40.65
C PHE A 71 -0.63 10.20 -42.17
N ASP A 72 -0.24 9.15 -42.89
CA ASP A 72 -0.46 8.95 -44.34
C ASP A 72 -0.93 7.53 -44.69
N LEU A 73 -1.19 6.68 -43.69
CA LEU A 73 -1.64 5.31 -43.89
C LEU A 73 -3.14 5.22 -43.60
N ASN A 74 -3.90 4.84 -44.63
CA ASN A 74 -5.32 4.52 -44.51
C ASN A 74 -5.46 3.03 -44.24
N PHE A 75 -5.85 2.69 -43.01
CA PHE A 75 -6.16 1.31 -42.65
C PHE A 75 -7.62 1.19 -42.24
N GLU A 76 -8.29 0.17 -42.78
CA GLU A 76 -9.61 -0.23 -42.33
C GLU A 76 -9.44 -1.08 -41.06
N ALA A 77 -9.71 -0.46 -39.91
CA ALA A 77 -9.68 -1.15 -38.64
C ALA A 77 -11.11 -1.39 -38.17
N SER A 78 -11.36 -2.55 -37.57
CA SER A 78 -12.62 -2.75 -36.85
C SER A 78 -12.61 -1.87 -35.59
N LEU A 79 -13.78 -1.36 -35.23
CA LEU A 79 -13.97 -0.61 -33.98
C LEU A 79 -13.45 -1.38 -32.75
N ALA A 80 -13.54 -2.72 -32.78
CA ALA A 80 -13.01 -3.60 -31.75
C ALA A 80 -11.49 -3.41 -31.52
N ILE A 81 -10.69 -3.34 -32.59
CA ILE A 81 -9.23 -3.14 -32.49
C ILE A 81 -8.90 -1.78 -31.88
N VAL A 82 -9.63 -0.74 -32.28
CA VAL A 82 -9.44 0.62 -31.75
C VAL A 82 -9.72 0.64 -30.25
N LEU A 83 -10.83 0.03 -29.80
CA LEU A 83 -11.18 -0.03 -28.39
C LEU A 83 -10.18 -0.83 -27.55
N ILE A 84 -9.70 -1.97 -28.06
CA ILE A 84 -8.67 -2.76 -27.37
C ILE A 84 -7.39 -1.94 -27.18
N LEU A 85 -6.94 -1.23 -28.22
CA LEU A 85 -5.75 -0.39 -28.15
C LEU A 85 -5.94 0.77 -27.17
N THR A 86 -7.07 1.47 -27.22
CA THR A 86 -7.35 2.58 -26.29
C THR A 86 -7.37 2.11 -24.84
N VAL A 87 -8.03 0.99 -24.55
CA VAL A 87 -8.05 0.43 -23.19
C VAL A 87 -6.67 -0.05 -22.76
N GLY A 88 -5.92 -0.71 -23.66
CA GLY A 88 -4.56 -1.15 -23.39
C GLY A 88 -3.62 0.00 -23.04
N ILE A 89 -3.69 1.11 -23.78
CA ILE A 89 -2.93 2.34 -23.50
C ILE A 89 -3.37 2.93 -22.16
N GLY A 90 -4.67 2.99 -21.88
CA GLY A 90 -5.20 3.48 -20.61
C GLY A 90 -4.67 2.69 -19.40
N ILE A 91 -4.63 1.36 -19.50
CA ILE A 91 -4.04 0.49 -18.46
C ILE A 91 -2.54 0.77 -18.30
N LEU A 92 -1.82 0.88 -19.41
CA LEU A 92 -0.37 1.14 -19.38
C LEU A 92 -0.05 2.47 -18.68
N ILE A 93 -0.79 3.53 -19.00
CA ILE A 93 -0.67 4.83 -18.34
C ILE A 93 -1.05 4.72 -16.85
N GLY A 94 -2.14 4.03 -16.53
CA GLY A 94 -2.58 3.84 -15.15
C GLY A 94 -1.54 3.12 -14.28
N LEU A 95 -0.88 2.09 -14.82
CA LEU A 95 0.22 1.39 -14.15
C LEU A 95 1.42 2.32 -13.96
N LEU A 96 1.81 3.07 -15.00
CA LEU A 96 2.94 3.99 -14.94
C LEU A 96 2.74 5.09 -13.86
N VAL A 97 1.52 5.60 -13.74
CA VAL A 97 1.13 6.59 -12.72
C VAL A 97 1.06 5.97 -11.31
N SER A 98 0.79 4.67 -11.19
CA SER A 98 0.65 3.98 -9.89
C SER A 98 2.00 3.72 -9.20
N ILE A 99 3.07 3.54 -9.97
CA ILE A 99 4.44 3.28 -9.45
C ILE A 99 4.91 4.35 -8.45
N PRO A 100 4.92 5.67 -8.76
CA PRO A 100 5.41 6.68 -7.83
C PRO A 100 4.57 6.77 -6.54
N SER A 101 3.27 6.46 -6.61
CA SER A 101 2.37 6.49 -5.45
C SER A 101 2.79 5.49 -4.37
N VAL A 102 3.16 4.27 -4.78
CA VAL A 102 3.59 3.20 -3.88
C VAL A 102 4.97 3.51 -3.28
N ILE A 103 5.90 4.02 -4.09
CA ILE A 103 7.26 4.35 -3.64
C ILE A 103 7.22 5.41 -2.53
N GLN A 104 6.47 6.50 -2.74
CA GLN A 104 6.37 7.57 -1.74
C GLN A 104 5.68 7.10 -0.45
N ARG A 105 4.74 6.16 -0.55
CA ARG A 105 4.07 5.57 0.61
C ARG A 105 5.07 4.78 1.45
N ASN A 106 5.90 3.95 0.83
CA ASN A 106 6.89 3.13 1.54
C ASN A 106 7.97 3.99 2.23
N LEU A 107 8.42 5.06 1.57
CA LEU A 107 9.37 6.01 2.18
C LEU A 107 8.78 6.72 3.40
N ARG A 108 7.52 7.15 3.32
CA ARG A 108 6.82 7.76 4.47
C ARG A 108 6.67 6.78 5.62
N ILE A 109 6.29 5.53 5.34
CA ILE A 109 6.16 4.47 6.35
C ILE A 109 7.50 4.25 7.08
N SER A 110 8.62 4.20 6.36
CA SER A 110 9.95 4.05 6.97
C SER A 110 10.29 5.23 7.89
N LYS A 111 10.01 6.47 7.46
CA LYS A 111 10.20 7.67 8.29
C LYS A 111 9.36 7.66 9.56
N TYR A 112 8.08 7.25 9.47
CA TYR A 112 7.22 7.15 10.64
C TYR A 112 7.68 6.07 11.61
N LYS A 113 8.17 4.93 11.11
CA LYS A 113 8.75 3.88 11.97
C LYS A 113 9.99 4.38 12.73
N GLY A 114 10.88 5.12 12.07
CA GLY A 114 12.05 5.71 12.74
C GLY A 114 11.67 6.65 13.88
N LYS A 115 10.68 7.53 13.65
CA LYS A 115 10.17 8.43 14.69
C LYS A 115 9.54 7.72 15.88
N ILE A 116 8.86 6.59 15.64
CA ILE A 116 8.28 5.79 16.74
C ILE A 116 9.39 5.24 17.63
N VAL A 117 10.45 4.68 17.04
CA VAL A 117 11.59 4.14 17.79
C VAL A 117 12.32 5.24 18.56
N GLU A 118 12.51 6.41 17.95
CA GLU A 118 13.12 7.57 18.61
C GLU A 118 12.31 8.01 19.83
N LEU A 119 10.99 8.15 19.69
CA LEU A 119 10.09 8.52 20.79
C LEU A 119 10.02 7.45 21.89
N GLU A 120 10.04 6.16 21.53
CA GLU A 120 10.09 5.05 22.48
C GLU A 120 11.41 5.07 23.29
N ASN A 121 12.54 5.35 22.64
CA ASN A 121 13.84 5.48 23.31
C ASN A 121 13.87 6.67 24.28
N GLU A 122 13.39 7.85 23.85
CA GLU A 122 13.33 9.04 24.71
C GLU A 122 12.46 8.79 25.96
N SER A 123 11.32 8.12 25.79
CA SER A 123 10.45 7.73 26.91
C SER A 123 11.14 6.75 27.87
N ASN A 124 11.93 5.80 27.34
CA ASN A 124 12.67 4.84 28.17
C ASN A 124 13.81 5.52 28.94
N GLU A 125 14.57 6.42 28.31
CA GLU A 125 15.62 7.19 28.99
C GLU A 125 15.07 8.04 30.14
N GLN A 126 13.90 8.67 29.93
CA GLN A 126 13.21 9.40 31.00
C GLN A 126 12.79 8.48 32.14
N LEU A 127 12.28 7.28 31.82
CA LEU A 127 11.89 6.28 32.81
C LEU A 127 13.09 5.83 33.66
N GLU A 128 14.23 5.54 33.00
CA GLU A 128 15.48 5.18 33.67
C GLU A 128 15.94 6.29 34.62
N THR A 129 15.90 7.54 34.16
CA THR A 129 16.27 8.71 34.98
C THR A 129 15.38 8.83 36.22
N ILE A 130 14.05 8.68 36.07
CA ILE A 130 13.10 8.72 37.19
C ILE A 130 13.38 7.58 38.17
N THR A 131 13.65 6.36 37.68
CA THR A 131 13.96 5.22 38.56
C THR A 131 15.27 5.43 39.33
N HIS A 132 16.30 5.96 38.68
CA HIS A 132 17.58 6.26 39.33
C HIS A 132 17.43 7.35 40.39
N GLN A 133 16.66 8.41 40.10
CA GLN A 133 16.34 9.44 41.10
C GLN A 133 15.60 8.87 42.30
N ARG A 134 14.61 8.00 42.08
CA ARG A 134 13.89 7.33 43.17
C ARG A 134 14.82 6.52 44.07
N GLN A 135 15.74 5.73 43.49
CA GLN A 135 16.69 4.94 44.27
C GLN A 135 17.60 5.82 45.13
N ARG A 136 18.05 6.97 44.62
CA ARG A 136 18.83 7.92 45.40
C ARG A 136 18.04 8.45 46.60
N ILE A 137 16.78 8.83 46.39
CA ILE A 137 15.90 9.30 47.46
C ILE A 137 15.73 8.21 48.53
N GLU A 138 15.43 6.97 48.12
CA GLU A 138 15.26 5.85 49.06
C GLU A 138 16.54 5.56 49.87
N ASN A 139 17.71 5.60 49.23
CA ASN A 139 18.98 5.42 49.92
C ASN A 139 19.25 6.56 50.91
N LEU A 140 18.95 7.81 50.53
CA LEU A 140 19.08 8.96 51.43
C LEU A 140 18.14 8.84 52.64
N GLU A 141 16.89 8.45 52.44
CA GLU A 141 15.91 8.23 53.51
C GLU A 141 16.38 7.16 54.51
N LYS A 142 16.96 6.06 54.02
CA LYS A 142 17.57 5.02 54.89
C LYS A 142 18.69 5.59 55.75
N HIS A 143 19.57 6.41 55.17
CA HIS A 143 20.66 7.03 55.94
C HIS A 143 20.17 8.03 57.00
N LEU A 144 19.10 8.77 56.72
CA LEU A 144 18.49 9.68 57.72
C LEU A 144 17.86 8.90 58.89
N ASN A 145 17.07 7.86 58.60
CA ASN A 145 16.44 7.04 59.64
C ASN A 145 17.44 6.30 60.55
N LEU A 146 18.63 5.96 60.03
CA LEU A 146 19.70 5.35 60.84
C LEU A 146 20.36 6.35 61.79
N LYS A 147 20.43 7.63 61.41
CA LYS A 147 21.06 8.69 62.23
C LYS A 147 20.15 9.15 63.37
N ASP A 148 18.84 9.14 63.17
CA ASP A 148 17.88 9.55 64.21
C ASP A 148 17.67 8.48 65.31
N ASN A 149 18.13 7.23 65.08
CA ASN A 149 18.05 6.11 66.00
C ASN A 149 19.33 5.87 66.83
N GLN A 150 20.31 6.79 66.74
CA GLN A 150 21.60 6.72 67.43
C GLN A 150 21.73 7.88 68.42
#